data_AF-A0A381XF39-F1
#
_entry.id   AF-A0A381XF39-F1
#
_cell.length_a   1.000
_cell.length_b   1.000
_cell.length_c   1.000
_cell.angle_alpha   90.00
_cell.angle_beta   90.00
_cell.angle_gamma   90.00
#
_symmetry.space_group_name_H-M   'P 1'
#
loop_
_entity.id
_entity.type
_entity.pdbx_description
1 polymer ?
#
loop_
_entity_poly.entity_id
_entity_poly.type
_entity_poly.pdbx_seq_one_letter_code
_entity_poly.pdbx_strand_id
1 'polypeptide(L)'
;MIFTNIRLPRSEFPQQGSKYYEKTLVKKSASIGANATIICGITIGEYALIGSGSVVTKDVPAFALVIGNPGKITGWVSKIGERLVFNDRDIAICNKNGEKYQLINNHVKLVR
;
A
#
# COMPACT_ATOMS: atom_id res chain seq x y z
N MET A 1 12.58 -6.37 -0.97
CA MET A 1 11.58 -5.59 -1.74
C MET A 1 12.26 -4.97 -2.93
N ILE A 2 11.54 -4.73 -4.02
CA ILE A 2 12.06 -4.14 -5.27
C ILE A 2 11.27 -2.87 -5.56
N PHE A 3 11.96 -1.77 -5.82
CA PHE A 3 11.38 -0.57 -6.40
C PHE A 3 11.88 -0.43 -7.82
N THR A 4 10.96 -0.31 -8.76
CA THR A 4 11.32 0.17 -10.09
C THR A 4 11.50 1.68 -10.03
N ASN A 5 12.21 2.25 -11.00
CA ASN A 5 12.44 3.69 -11.13
C ASN A 5 12.04 4.22 -12.51
N ILE A 6 11.95 3.36 -13.53
CA ILE A 6 11.54 3.69 -14.89
C ILE A 6 10.27 2.90 -15.21
N ARG A 7 9.24 3.59 -15.68
CA ARG A 7 7.93 2.98 -15.93
C ARG A 7 7.90 2.07 -17.16
N LEU A 8 8.70 2.42 -18.17
CA LEU A 8 8.80 1.70 -19.44
C LEU A 8 10.28 1.43 -19.78
N PRO A 9 10.95 0.52 -19.06
CA PRO A 9 12.35 0.20 -19.30
C PRO A 9 12.53 -0.54 -20.65
N ARG A 10 13.61 -0.23 -21.38
CA ARG A 10 13.99 -0.91 -22.62
C ARG A 10 15.50 -1.18 -22.62
N SER A 11 15.90 -2.44 -22.83
CA SER A 11 17.32 -2.83 -22.75
C SER A 11 18.15 -2.31 -23.93
N GLU A 12 17.60 -2.33 -25.14
CA GLU A 12 18.28 -1.83 -26.34
C GLU A 12 18.43 -0.31 -26.34
N PHE A 13 17.46 0.40 -25.73
CA PHE A 13 17.43 1.86 -25.66
C PHE A 13 17.32 2.30 -24.19
N PRO A 14 18.40 2.16 -23.41
CA PRO A 14 18.35 2.42 -21.98
C PRO A 14 18.11 3.91 -21.72
N GLN A 15 17.09 4.21 -20.93
CA GLN A 15 16.84 5.56 -20.41
C GLN A 15 17.73 5.79 -19.18
N GLN A 16 18.48 6.90 -19.18
CA GLN A 16 19.46 7.20 -18.12
C GLN A 16 19.32 8.62 -17.59
N GLY A 17 19.49 8.77 -16.27
CA GLY A 17 19.47 10.04 -15.58
C GLY A 17 18.14 10.34 -14.88
N SER A 18 18.20 11.26 -13.91
CA SER A 18 17.07 11.62 -13.03
C SER A 18 15.81 12.05 -13.75
N LYS A 19 15.92 12.60 -14.98
CA LYS A 19 14.79 13.02 -15.81
C LYS A 19 13.83 11.88 -16.20
N TYR A 20 14.28 10.63 -16.15
CA TYR A 20 13.44 9.45 -16.44
C TYR A 20 12.97 8.71 -15.18
N TYR A 21 13.46 9.11 -14.00
CA TYR A 21 13.16 8.42 -12.76
C TYR A 21 11.88 8.95 -12.14
N GLU A 22 10.93 8.05 -11.94
CA GLU A 22 9.65 8.37 -11.33
C GLU A 22 9.73 8.21 -9.81
N LYS A 23 9.28 9.23 -9.09
CA LYS A 23 9.30 9.24 -7.63
C LYS A 23 8.25 8.26 -7.09
N THR A 24 8.69 7.35 -6.22
CA THR A 24 7.78 6.51 -5.44
C THR A 24 7.76 7.01 -4.00
N LEU A 25 6.58 7.40 -3.50
CA LEU A 25 6.44 7.94 -2.15
C LEU A 25 5.92 6.85 -1.21
N VAL A 26 6.72 6.48 -0.21
CA VAL A 26 6.27 5.61 0.88
C VAL A 26 5.97 6.48 2.09
N LYS A 27 4.70 6.54 2.50
CA LYS A 27 4.29 7.35 3.66
C LYS A 27 4.56 6.62 4.98
N LYS A 28 4.35 7.35 6.09
CA LYS A 28 4.66 6.93 7.46
C LYS A 28 4.12 5.53 7.77
N SER A 29 5.00 4.69 8.34
CA SER A 29 4.66 3.37 8.88
C SER A 29 4.03 2.38 7.90
N ALA A 30 4.08 2.65 6.59
CA ALA A 30 3.75 1.65 5.59
C ALA A 30 4.74 0.47 5.69
N SER A 31 4.24 -0.74 5.52
CA SER A 31 5.02 -1.97 5.60
C SER A 31 4.99 -2.70 4.26
N ILE A 32 6.17 -3.06 3.77
CA ILE A 32 6.34 -3.74 2.48
C ILE A 32 6.90 -5.14 2.73
N GLY A 33 6.10 -6.15 2.43
CA GLY A 33 6.43 -7.55 2.61
C GLY A 33 7.64 -8.01 1.80
N ALA A 34 8.21 -9.14 2.23
CA ALA A 34 9.37 -9.72 1.59
C ALA A 34 9.10 -9.99 0.10
N ASN A 35 10.08 -9.69 -0.75
CA ASN A 35 9.99 -9.88 -2.21
C ASN A 35 8.80 -9.17 -2.91
N ALA A 36 8.15 -8.18 -2.27
CA ALA A 36 7.18 -7.35 -2.97
C ALA A 36 7.88 -6.41 -3.97
N THR A 37 7.22 -6.17 -5.10
CA THR A 37 7.69 -5.28 -6.19
C THR A 37 6.75 -4.09 -6.33
N ILE A 38 7.32 -2.89 -6.34
CA ILE A 38 6.60 -1.62 -6.41
C ILE A 38 6.90 -0.94 -7.75
N ILE A 39 5.86 -0.70 -8.55
CA ILE A 39 5.96 0.09 -9.78
C ILE A 39 6.20 1.56 -9.43
N CYS A 40 7.09 2.21 -10.17
CA CYS A 40 7.49 3.59 -9.93
C CYS A 40 6.37 4.60 -10.20
N GLY A 41 6.48 5.78 -9.57
CA GLY A 41 5.52 6.87 -9.78
C GLY A 41 4.23 6.71 -8.98
N ILE A 42 4.21 5.84 -7.96
CA ILE A 42 3.04 5.61 -7.10
C ILE A 42 3.30 6.05 -5.67
N THR A 43 2.21 6.22 -4.92
CA THR A 43 2.23 6.51 -3.48
C THR A 43 1.70 5.32 -2.68
N ILE A 44 2.45 4.91 -1.66
CA ILE A 44 2.01 3.96 -0.64
C ILE A 44 1.55 4.76 0.58
N GLY A 45 0.28 4.63 0.93
CA GLY A 45 -0.38 5.33 2.02
C GLY A 45 0.16 4.96 3.41
N GLU A 46 -0.15 5.82 4.39
CA GLU A 46 0.28 5.60 5.77
C GLU A 46 -0.28 4.28 6.32
N TYR A 47 0.53 3.53 7.06
CA TYR A 47 0.13 2.24 7.65
C TYR A 47 -0.40 1.19 6.66
N ALA A 48 -0.24 1.39 5.35
CA ALA A 48 -0.57 0.36 4.38
C ALA A 48 0.31 -0.88 4.58
N LEU A 49 -0.23 -2.06 4.33
CA LEU A 49 0.47 -3.34 4.44
C LEU A 49 0.48 -4.04 3.08
N ILE A 50 1.65 -4.09 2.46
CA ILE A 50 1.86 -4.84 1.21
C ILE A 50 2.32 -6.25 1.60
N GLY A 51 1.57 -7.27 1.20
CA GLY A 51 1.92 -8.66 1.43
C GLY A 51 3.17 -9.08 0.66
N SER A 52 3.85 -10.10 1.17
CA SER A 52 5.03 -10.67 0.53
C SER A 52 4.74 -11.16 -0.89
N GLY A 53 5.70 -10.97 -1.80
CA GLY A 53 5.58 -11.37 -3.21
C GLY A 53 4.58 -10.55 -4.04
N SER A 54 3.97 -9.51 -3.48
CA SER A 54 2.96 -8.72 -4.20
C SER A 54 3.57 -7.78 -5.23
N VAL A 55 2.86 -7.55 -6.35
CA VAL A 55 3.26 -6.59 -7.38
C VAL A 55 2.32 -5.39 -7.39
N VAL A 56 2.74 -4.28 -6.82
CA VAL A 56 1.92 -3.08 -6.63
C VAL A 56 2.05 -2.18 -7.84
N THR A 57 0.94 -1.97 -8.56
CA THR A 57 0.89 -1.26 -9.84
C THR A 57 0.17 0.09 -9.78
N LYS A 58 -0.46 0.43 -8.65
CA LYS A 58 -1.27 1.63 -8.45
C LYS A 58 -1.09 2.16 -7.03
N ASP A 59 -1.45 3.43 -6.83
CA ASP A 59 -1.48 4.05 -5.51
C ASP A 59 -2.24 3.20 -4.49
N VAL A 60 -1.69 3.13 -3.28
CA VAL A 60 -2.21 2.33 -2.17
C VAL A 60 -2.75 3.28 -1.12
N PRO A 61 -4.06 3.23 -0.78
CA PRO A 61 -4.63 4.06 0.27
C PRO A 61 -4.03 3.75 1.65
N ALA A 62 -4.15 4.68 2.59
CA ALA A 62 -3.74 4.45 3.97
C ALA A 62 -4.46 3.24 4.57
N PHE A 63 -3.78 2.45 5.40
CA PHE A 63 -4.29 1.23 6.03
C PHE A 63 -4.67 0.09 5.08
N ALA A 64 -4.50 0.22 3.77
CA ALA A 64 -4.89 -0.82 2.83
C ALA A 64 -3.99 -2.07 2.94
N LEU A 65 -4.59 -3.25 2.87
CA LEU A 65 -3.90 -4.53 2.73
C LEU A 65 -3.87 -4.93 1.26
N VAL A 66 -2.69 -4.99 0.67
CA VAL A 66 -2.50 -5.36 -0.74
C VAL A 66 -1.82 -6.71 -0.85
N ILE A 67 -2.40 -7.66 -1.59
CA ILE A 67 -1.78 -8.97 -1.86
C ILE A 67 -1.90 -9.36 -3.34
N GLY A 68 -0.95 -10.16 -3.81
CA GLY A 68 -1.00 -10.83 -5.11
C GLY A 68 -0.22 -10.15 -6.24
N ASN A 69 -0.28 -10.75 -7.42
CA ASN A 69 0.35 -10.26 -8.65
C ASN A 69 -0.64 -10.40 -9.83
N PRO A 70 -1.23 -9.29 -10.34
CA PRO A 70 -1.09 -7.93 -9.83
C PRO A 70 -1.73 -7.77 -8.44
N GLY A 71 -1.12 -6.92 -7.61
CA GLY A 71 -1.54 -6.66 -6.24
C GLY A 71 -2.91 -5.99 -6.21
N LYS A 72 -3.82 -6.54 -5.40
CA LYS A 72 -5.17 -6.01 -5.19
C LYS A 72 -5.38 -5.71 -3.71
N ILE A 73 -6.17 -4.68 -3.42
CA ILE A 73 -6.64 -4.40 -2.06
C ILE A 73 -7.59 -5.53 -1.68
N THR A 74 -7.28 -6.27 -0.62
CA THR A 74 -8.11 -7.38 -0.12
C THR A 74 -8.71 -7.09 1.25
N GLY A 75 -8.46 -5.91 1.80
CA GLY A 75 -9.00 -5.44 3.07
C GLY A 75 -8.18 -4.29 3.63
N TRP A 76 -8.29 -4.10 4.94
CA TRP A 76 -7.66 -3.02 5.67
C TRP A 76 -7.02 -3.54 6.95
N VAL A 77 -6.01 -2.83 7.44
CA VAL A 77 -5.30 -3.15 8.68
C VAL A 77 -5.27 -1.95 9.62
N SER A 78 -5.18 -2.23 10.92
CA SER A 78 -4.92 -1.20 11.93
C SER A 78 -3.46 -0.73 11.88
N LYS A 79 -3.10 0.29 12.65
CA LYS A 79 -1.72 0.79 12.77
C LYS A 79 -0.68 -0.27 13.15
N ILE A 80 -1.11 -1.34 13.80
CA ILE A 80 -0.26 -2.43 14.30
C ILE A 80 -0.33 -3.67 13.39
N GLY A 81 -0.98 -3.57 12.23
CA GLY A 81 -1.06 -4.64 11.24
C GLY A 81 -2.13 -5.71 11.49
N GLU A 82 -3.08 -5.49 12.41
CA GLU A 82 -4.23 -6.39 12.58
C GLU A 82 -5.27 -6.13 11.49
N ARG A 83 -5.79 -7.19 10.86
CA ARG A 83 -6.85 -7.06 9.85
C ARG A 83 -8.12 -6.51 10.49
N LEU A 84 -8.65 -5.43 9.93
CA LEU A 84 -9.89 -4.80 10.37
C LEU A 84 -11.11 -5.51 9.76
N VAL A 85 -12.11 -5.77 10.59
CA VAL A 85 -13.42 -6.28 10.19
C VAL A 85 -14.44 -5.17 10.45
N PHE A 86 -15.08 -4.69 9.38
CA PHE A 86 -16.07 -3.61 9.45
C PHE A 86 -17.47 -4.20 9.64
N ASN A 87 -18.27 -3.54 10.47
CA ASN A 87 -19.69 -3.86 10.67
C ASN A 87 -20.59 -3.17 9.62
N ASP A 88 -21.90 -3.35 9.72
CA ASP A 88 -22.90 -2.74 8.81
C ASP A 88 -22.91 -1.20 8.80
N ARG A 89 -22.19 -0.57 9.74
CA ARG A 89 -22.03 0.89 9.84
C ARG A 89 -20.64 1.36 9.40
N ASP A 90 -19.89 0.52 8.69
CA ASP A 90 -18.53 0.81 8.21
C ASP A 90 -17.55 1.17 9.33
N ILE A 91 -17.75 0.60 10.53
CA ILE A 91 -16.89 0.81 11.70
C ILE A 91 -16.16 -0.48 12.04
N ALA A 92 -14.86 -0.39 12.30
CA ALA A 92 -14.04 -1.47 12.81
C ALA A 92 -13.34 -1.03 14.11
N ILE A 93 -13.15 -1.96 15.04
CA ILE A 93 -12.36 -1.75 16.26
C ILE A 93 -11.20 -2.74 16.22
N CYS A 94 -9.99 -2.24 16.46
CA CYS A 94 -8.80 -3.07 16.54
C CYS A 94 -8.78 -3.79 17.90
N ASN A 95 -8.69 -5.12 17.91
CA ASN A 95 -8.81 -5.91 19.15
C ASN A 95 -7.61 -5.72 20.08
N LYS A 96 -6.43 -5.48 19.51
CA LYS A 96 -5.19 -5.38 20.30
C LYS A 96 -4.96 -4.03 20.98
N ASN A 97 -5.49 -2.93 20.43
CA ASN A 97 -5.26 -1.58 20.97
C ASN A 97 -6.54 -0.76 21.18
N GLY A 98 -7.71 -1.30 20.86
CA GLY A 98 -9.01 -0.65 21.07
C GLY A 98 -9.27 0.55 20.14
N GLU A 99 -8.37 0.88 19.22
CA GLU A 99 -8.55 2.01 18.31
C GLU A 99 -9.71 1.75 17.34
N LYS A 100 -10.50 2.80 17.09
CA LYS A 100 -11.67 2.77 16.22
C LYS A 100 -11.30 3.30 14.82
N TYR A 101 -11.81 2.63 13.80
CA TYR A 101 -11.59 2.94 12.40
C TYR A 101 -12.94 3.04 11.68
N GLN A 102 -13.01 3.91 10.70
CA GLN A 102 -14.19 4.09 9.85
C GLN A 102 -13.81 3.99 8.37
N LEU A 103 -14.60 3.24 7.61
CA LEU A 103 -14.50 3.14 6.16
C LEU A 103 -15.43 4.17 5.52
N ILE A 104 -14.89 5.04 4.68
CA ILE A 104 -15.64 6.07 3.96
C ILE A 104 -15.15 6.06 2.52
N ASN A 105 -16.03 5.78 1.55
CA ASN A 105 -15.69 5.76 0.11
C ASN A 105 -14.42 4.94 -0.19
N ASN A 106 -14.33 3.71 0.34
CA ASN A 106 -13.14 2.85 0.23
C ASN A 106 -11.84 3.48 0.78
N HIS A 107 -11.93 4.36 1.77
CA HIS A 107 -10.78 4.87 2.51
C HIS A 107 -10.99 4.69 4.01
N VAL A 108 -10.00 4.13 4.67
CA VAL A 108 -10.03 3.96 6.13
C VAL A 108 -9.42 5.17 6.81
N LYS A 109 -10.10 5.67 7.83
CA LYS A 109 -9.60 6.71 8.74
C LYS A 109 -9.69 6.22 10.18
N LEU A 110 -8.69 6.62 10.97
CA LEU A 110 -8.74 6.47 12.42
C LEU A 110 -9.73 7.48 12.99
N VAL A 111 -10.68 7.00 13.80
CA VAL A 111 -11.61 7.83 14.56
C VAL A 111 -11.07 7.94 15.98
N ARG A 112 -10.82 9.17 16.43
CA ARG A 112 -10.49 9.47 17.82
C ARG A 112 -11.75 9.70 18.63
#